data_AF-A0AAE3T2A0-F1
#
_entry.id   AF-A0AAE3T2A0-F1
#
_cell.length_a   1.000
_cell.length_b   1.000
_cell.length_c   1.000
_cell.angle_alpha   90.00
_cell.angle_beta   90.00
_cell.angle_gamma   90.00
#
_symmetry.space_group_name_H-M   'P 1'
#
loop_
_entity.id
_entity.type
_entity.pdbx_description
1 polymer ?
#
loop_
_entity_poly.entity_id
_entity_poly.type
_entity_poly.pdbx_seq_one_letter_code
_entity_poly.pdbx_strand_id
1 'polypeptide(L)' 'MTCFTVSVEYNHAAFPLLPPLLGLPVPERLRSEAVVQLSPLQLL' A
#
# COMPACT_ATOMS: atom_id res chain seq x y z
N MET A 1 0.53 3.27 -24.64
CA MET A 1 0.79 2.75 -23.28
C MET A 1 0.02 3.61 -22.30
N THR A 2 -0.67 3.00 -21.35
CA THR A 2 -1.32 3.72 -20.24
C THR A 2 -0.70 3.27 -18.93
N CYS A 3 -0.24 4.24 -18.13
CA CYS A 3 0.32 3.98 -16.81
C CYS A 3 -0.69 4.39 -15.75
N PHE A 4 -0.99 3.48 -14.83
CA PHE A 4 -1.88 3.72 -13.70
C PHE A 4 -1.06 3.71 -12.43
N THR A 5 -1.28 4.70 -11.57
CA THR A 5 -0.73 4.67 -10.22
C THR A 5 -1.78 4.09 -9.30
N VAL A 6 -1.43 3.00 -8.63
CA VAL A 6 -2.29 2.32 -7.64
C VAL A 6 -1.68 2.60 -6.28
N SER A 7 -2.46 3.20 -5.39
CA SER A 7 -2.07 3.45 -4.01
C SER A 7 -2.93 2.63 -3.05
N VAL A 8 -2.30 1.93 -2.12
CA VAL A 8 -2.96 1.23 -1.02
C VAL A 8 -2.54 1.91 0.29
N GLU A 9 -3.53 2.34 1.06
CA GLU A 9 -3.33 2.91 2.40
C GLU A 9 -3.89 1.94 3.44
N TYR A 10 -3.10 1.66 4.46
CA TYR A 10 -3.45 0.76 5.56
C TYR A 10 -3.36 1.52 6.90
N ASN A 11 -4.46 1.50 7.65
CA ASN A 11 -4.54 2.10 8.98
C ASN A 11 -4.08 1.10 10.04
N HIS A 12 -2.78 1.15 10.34
CA HIS A 12 -2.16 0.27 11.33
C HIS A 12 -2.58 0.63 12.77
N ALA A 13 -2.97 1.88 13.05
CA ALA A 13 -3.48 2.28 14.36
C ALA A 13 -4.84 1.66 14.70
N ALA A 14 -5.72 1.51 13.70
CA ALA A 14 -7.03 0.86 13.89
C ALA A 14 -6.92 -0.67 13.91
N PHE A 15 -6.01 -1.23 13.11
CA PHE A 15 -5.78 -2.67 12.99
C PHE A 15 -4.27 -2.94 13.01
N PRO A 16 -3.67 -3.19 14.19
CA PRO A 16 -2.25 -3.48 14.26
C PRO A 16 -1.95 -4.89 13.74
N LEU A 17 -0.94 -5.01 12.86
CA LEU A 17 -0.47 -6.31 12.33
C LEU A 17 0.44 -7.03 13.34
N LEU A 18 1.14 -6.26 14.16
CA LEU A 18 2.03 -6.74 15.20
C LEU A 18 1.53 -6.23 16.55
N PRO A 19 1.64 -7.05 17.61
CA PRO A 19 1.39 -6.55 18.96
C PRO A 19 2.34 -5.38 19.26
N PRO A 20 1.90 -4.42 20.10
CA PRO A 20 2.69 -3.23 20.40
C PRO A 20 4.04 -3.63 20.99
N LEU A 21 5.11 -3.29 20.28
CA LEU A 21 6.48 -3.50 20.75
C LEU A 21 6.82 -2.33 21.69
N LEU A 22 6.99 -2.64 22.97
CA LEU A 22 7.33 -1.63 23.98
C LEU A 22 8.57 -0.84 23.58
N GLY A 23 8.42 0.48 23.43
CA GLY A 23 9.52 1.41 23.16
C GLY A 23 9.91 1.57 21.68
N LEU A 24 9.24 0.89 20.75
CA LEU A 24 9.48 1.09 19.31
C LEU A 24 8.41 2.01 18.69
N PRO A 25 8.82 3.05 17.93
CA PRO A 25 7.88 3.86 17.18
C PRO A 25 7.27 3.01 16.05
N VAL A 26 5.97 2.74 16.13
CA VAL A 26 5.23 2.03 15.09
C VAL A 26 4.49 3.05 14.23
N PRO A 27 4.58 2.97 12.88
CA PRO A 27 3.83 3.87 11.99
C PRO A 27 2.33 3.67 12.17
N GLU A 28 1.58 4.77 12.30
CA GLU A 28 0.11 4.71 12.36
C GLU A 28 -0.51 4.34 11.02
N ARG A 29 0.16 4.70 9.92
CA ARG A 29 -0.30 4.46 8.54
C ARG A 29 0.82 3.90 7.69
N LEU A 30 0.49 2.89 6.90
CA LEU A 30 1.37 2.34 5.88
C LEU A 30 0.78 2.68 4.52
N ARG A 31 1.58 3.23 3.63
CA ARG A 31 1.19 3.55 2.25
C ARG A 31 2.11 2.81 1.30
N SER A 32 1.52 2.11 0.33
CA SER A 32 2.23 1.44 -0.73
C SER A 32 1.73 1.95 -2.08
N GLU A 33 2.65 2.29 -2.98
CA GLU A 33 2.33 2.75 -4.32
C GLU A 33 2.97 1.82 -5.34
N ALA A 34 2.23 1.52 -6.40
CA ALA A 34 2.70 0.76 -7.53
C ALA A 34 2.28 1.45 -8.83
N VAL A 35 3.19 1.46 -9.80
CA VAL A 35 2.87 1.92 -11.15
C VAL A 35 2.62 0.68 -12.01
N VAL A 36 1.39 0.55 -12.49
CA VAL A 36 0.98 -0.54 -13.38
C VAL A 36 0.94 -0.01 -14.79
N GLN A 37 1.75 -0.61 -15.65
CA GLN A 37 1.74 -0.31 -17.08
C GLN A 37 0.83 -1.29 -17.79
N LEU A 38 -0.29 -0.81 -18.34
CA LEU A 38 -1.17 -1.63 -19.16
C LEU A 38 -0.74 -1.56 -20.62
N SER A 39 -0.47 -2.73 -21.19
CA SER A 39 -0.28 -2.90 -22.62
C SER A 39 -1.62 -3.23 -23.30
N PRO A 40 -1.89 -2.76 -24.52
CA PRO A 40 -3.20 -2.92 -25.17
C PRO A 40 -3.69 -4.38 -25.30
N LEU A 41 -2.79 -5.36 -25.32
CA LEU A 41 -3.13 -6.78 -25.33
C LEU A 41 -3.75 -7.29 -24.02
N GLN A 42 -3.59 -6.58 -22.91
CA GLN A 42 -4.08 -6.97 -21.59
C GLN A 42 -5.48 -6.40 -21.28
N LEU A 43 -6.09 -5.68 -22.24
CA LEU A 43 -7.43 -5.07 -22.12
C LEU A 43 -8.52 -5.86 -22.87
N LEU A 44 -8.22 -7.07 -23.36
CA LEU A 44 -9.15 -7.97 -24.05
C LEU A 44 -9.68 -9.08 -23.14
#